data_AF-A0A955VM41-F1
#
_entry.id   AF-A0A955VM41-F1
#
_cell.length_a   1.000
_cell.length_b   1.000
_cell.length_c   1.000
_cell.angle_alpha   90.00
_cell.angle_beta   90.00
_cell.angle_gamma   90.00
#
_symmetry.space_group_name_H-M   'P 1'
#
loop_
_entity.id
_entity.type
_entity.pdbx_description
1 polymer ?
#
loop_
_entity_poly.entity_id
_entity_poly.type
_entity_poly.pdbx_seq_one_letter_code
_entity_poly.pdbx_strand_id
1 'polypeptide(L)'
;MNAAQAQSNSTTHRFQAEVTRVLSLVINSLYSNKEIFLRELVSNASDALDKLRFRALTDAALYGDDSSLKIRLIPDVAAGTLTIWDNGIG
;
A
#
# COMPACT_ATOMS: atom_id res chain seq x y z
N MET A 1 -7.07 38.18 5.80
CA MET A 1 -6.68 36.89 6.39
C MET A 1 -6.25 36.00 5.23
N ASN A 2 -4.94 35.88 4.98
CA ASN A 2 -4.39 35.05 3.89
C ASN A 2 -3.98 33.69 4.48
N ALA A 3 -4.72 32.64 4.14
CA ALA A 3 -4.26 31.28 4.39
C ALA A 3 -3.29 30.89 3.26
N ALA A 4 -2.03 30.70 3.63
CA ALA A 4 -0.96 30.29 2.74
C ALA A 4 -1.30 28.95 2.04
N GLN A 5 -1.21 28.95 0.72
CA GLN A 5 -1.25 27.73 -0.09
C GLN A 5 0.05 26.95 0.17
N ALA A 6 -0.04 25.76 0.77
CA ALA A 6 1.09 24.85 0.89
C ALA A 6 1.48 24.35 -0.52
N GLN A 7 2.59 24.86 -1.06
CA GLN A 7 3.17 24.37 -2.30
C GLN A 7 3.76 22.97 -2.08
N SER A 8 3.10 21.94 -2.62
CA SER A 8 3.65 20.58 -2.69
C SER A 8 4.74 20.54 -3.75
N ASN A 9 5.99 20.31 -3.35
CA ASN A 9 7.10 20.07 -4.28
C ASN A 9 6.93 18.70 -4.97
N SER A 10 6.28 18.67 -6.14
CA SER A 10 6.11 17.46 -6.95
C SER A 10 7.39 17.16 -7.73
N THR A 11 7.98 15.97 -7.55
CA THR A 11 9.10 15.48 -8.35
C THR A 11 8.68 14.28 -9.20
N THR A 12 8.94 14.34 -10.51
CA THR A 12 8.63 13.25 -11.44
C THR A 12 9.87 12.40 -11.69
N HIS A 13 9.81 11.11 -11.34
CA HIS A 13 10.85 10.13 -11.61
C HIS A 13 10.40 9.18 -12.72
N ARG A 14 11.26 8.91 -13.71
CA ARG A 14 10.99 7.91 -14.76
C ARG A 14 11.52 6.56 -14.33
N PHE A 15 10.77 5.50 -14.63
CA PHE A 15 11.26 4.13 -14.50
C PHE A 15 12.46 3.89 -15.41
N GLN A 16 13.43 3.12 -14.90
CA GLN A 16 14.54 2.62 -15.69
C GLN A 16 14.03 1.62 -16.74
N ALA A 17 14.70 1.49 -17.88
CA ALA A 17 14.24 0.69 -19.02
C ALA A 17 13.96 -0.78 -18.67
N GLU A 18 14.73 -1.35 -17.75
CA GLU A 18 14.54 -2.73 -17.27
C GLU A 18 13.23 -2.93 -16.51
N VAL A 19 12.89 -2.00 -15.60
CA VAL A 19 11.65 -2.04 -14.81
C VAL A 19 10.42 -1.93 -15.71
N THR A 20 10.47 -1.05 -16.72
CA THR A 20 9.39 -0.91 -17.70
C THR A 20 9.13 -2.22 -18.47
N ARG A 21 10.19 -2.96 -18.80
CA ARG A 21 10.06 -4.26 -19.47
C ARG A 21 9.46 -5.32 -18.55
N VAL A 22 9.87 -5.39 -17.28
CA VAL A 22 9.28 -6.30 -16.29
C VAL A 22 7.80 -5.98 -16.08
N LEU A 23 7.44 -4.70 -15.92
CA LEU A 23 6.05 -4.28 -15.75
C LEU A 23 5.18 -4.72 -16.94
N SER A 24 5.69 -4.59 -18.16
CA SER A 24 4.98 -5.00 -19.38
C SER A 24 4.73 -6.51 -19.43
N LEU A 25 5.65 -7.33 -18.94
CA LEU A 25 5.48 -8.79 -18.86
C LEU A 25 4.48 -9.19 -17.78
N VAL A 26 4.58 -8.56 -16.59
CA VAL A 26 3.67 -8.81 -15.46
C VAL A 26 2.25 -8.41 -15.81
N ILE A 27 2.04 -7.27 -16.46
CA ILE A 27 0.71 -6.83 -16.91
C ILE A 27 0.09 -7.90 -17.83
N ASN A 28 0.84 -8.40 -18.81
CA ASN A 28 0.36 -9.42 -19.73
C ASN A 28 0.04 -10.77 -19.06
N SER A 29 0.80 -11.18 -18.04
CA SER A 29 0.52 -12.42 -17.29
C SER A 29 -0.65 -12.29 -16.32
N LEU A 30 -0.86 -11.11 -15.72
CA LEU A 30 -1.98 -10.80 -14.84
C LEU A 30 -3.32 -10.69 -15.57
N TYR A 31 -3.34 -10.44 -16.89
CA TYR A 31 -4.59 -10.43 -17.65
C TYR A 31 -5.31 -11.78 -17.68
N SER A 32 -4.59 -12.89 -17.47
CA SER A 32 -5.16 -14.23 -17.38
C SER A 32 -5.71 -14.55 -15.98
N ASN A 33 -5.14 -13.96 -14.92
CA ASN A 33 -5.47 -14.22 -13.51
C ASN A 33 -5.52 -12.89 -12.74
N LYS A 34 -6.56 -12.10 -13.01
CA LYS A 34 -6.67 -10.72 -12.50
C LYS A 34 -6.84 -10.65 -10.99
N GLU A 35 -7.20 -11.73 -10.33
CA GLU A 35 -7.32 -11.83 -8.87
C GLU A 35 -5.96 -11.84 -8.16
N ILE A 36 -4.86 -12.11 -8.88
CA ILE A 36 -3.52 -12.20 -8.28
C ILE A 36 -3.10 -10.89 -7.61
N PHE A 37 -3.41 -9.72 -8.17
CA PHE A 37 -2.98 -8.45 -7.54
C PHE A 37 -3.53 -8.34 -6.10
N LEU A 38 -4.76 -8.78 -5.88
CA LEU A 38 -5.39 -8.68 -4.55
C LEU A 38 -4.69 -9.62 -3.57
N ARG A 39 -4.33 -10.84 -4.01
CA ARG A 39 -3.51 -11.76 -3.22
C ARG A 39 -2.17 -11.13 -2.84
N GLU A 40 -1.45 -10.55 -3.80
CA GLU A 40 -0.13 -9.96 -3.55
C GLU A 40 -0.22 -8.75 -2.60
N LEU A 41 -1.22 -7.88 -2.76
CA LEU A 41 -1.40 -6.72 -1.87
C LEU A 41 -1.79 -7.14 -0.46
N VAL A 42 -2.66 -8.13 -0.30
CA VAL A 42 -3.02 -8.68 1.01
C VAL A 42 -1.82 -9.37 1.68
N SER A 43 -0.98 -10.08 0.91
CA SER A 43 0.26 -10.66 1.42
C SER A 43 1.22 -9.58 1.93
N ASN A 44 1.41 -8.51 1.17
CA ASN A 44 2.25 -7.39 1.59
C ASN A 44 1.74 -6.69 2.86
N ALA A 45 0.42 -6.50 2.97
CA ALA A 45 -0.21 -5.94 4.15
C ALA A 45 -0.03 -6.86 5.37
N SER A 46 -0.19 -8.17 5.21
CA SER A 46 0.06 -9.16 6.28
C SER A 46 1.52 -9.08 6.78
N ASP A 47 2.48 -9.02 5.86
CA ASP A 47 3.90 -8.86 6.20
C ASP A 47 4.17 -7.55 6.96
N ALA A 48 3.46 -6.47 6.63
CA ALA A 48 3.58 -5.19 7.33
C ALA A 48 3.04 -5.28 8.77
N LEU A 49 1.91 -5.95 8.98
CA LEU A 49 1.35 -6.21 10.31
C LEU A 49 2.31 -7.05 11.17
N ASP A 50 2.88 -8.12 10.59
CA ASP A 50 3.81 -8.99 11.31
C ASP A 50 5.11 -8.27 11.68
N LYS A 51 5.63 -7.44 10.79
CA LYS A 51 6.79 -6.58 11.09
C LYS A 51 6.51 -5.61 12.23
N LEU A 52 5.32 -5.01 12.26
CA LEU A 52 4.91 -4.12 13.36
C LEU A 52 4.84 -4.89 14.67
N ARG A 53 4.15 -6.03 14.65
CA ARG A 53 4.02 -6.91 15.81
C ARG A 53 5.38 -7.32 16.38
N PHE A 54 6.32 -7.68 15.53
CA PHE A 54 7.68 -8.05 15.94
C PHE A 54 8.43 -6.88 16.58
N ARG A 55 8.42 -5.69 15.97
CA ARG A 55 9.10 -4.51 16.54
C ARG A 55 8.45 -4.03 17.84
N ALA A 56 7.15 -4.20 17.98
CA ALA A 56 6.44 -3.82 19.18
C ALA A 56 6.77 -4.68 20.41
N LEU A 57 7.43 -5.84 20.23
CA LEU A 57 8.02 -6.61 21.32
C LEU A 57 9.16 -5.85 22.02
N THR A 58 9.86 -4.98 21.28
CA THR A 58 10.95 -4.16 21.79
C THR A 58 10.54 -2.72 22.08
N ASP A 59 9.52 -2.20 21.39
CA ASP A 59 8.99 -0.86 21.58
C ASP A 59 7.45 -0.86 21.52
N ALA A 60 6.82 -0.99 22.69
CA ALA A 60 5.37 -1.09 22.81
C ALA A 60 4.62 0.17 22.35
N ALA A 61 5.29 1.33 22.25
CA ALA A 61 4.67 2.56 21.78
C ALA A 61 4.26 2.51 20.30
N LEU A 62 4.81 1.56 19.54
CA LEU A 62 4.53 1.38 18.11
C LEU A 62 3.09 0.95 17.81
N TYR A 63 2.36 0.35 18.75
CA TYR A 63 0.94 0.04 18.53
C TYR A 63 0.03 1.28 18.55
N GLY A 64 0.52 2.41 19.07
CA GLY A 64 -0.32 3.60 19.29
C GLY A 64 -1.56 3.27 20.13
N ASP A 65 -2.68 3.92 19.80
CA ASP A 65 -3.97 3.73 20.49
C ASP A 65 -4.82 2.58 19.94
N ASP A 66 -4.47 2.03 18.77
CA ASP A 66 -5.22 0.95 18.09
C ASP A 66 -4.35 -0.31 17.92
N SER A 67 -4.34 -1.14 18.96
CA SER A 67 -3.61 -2.41 18.97
C SER A 67 -4.26 -3.51 18.12
N SER A 68 -5.42 -3.25 17.51
CA SER A 68 -6.08 -4.20 16.61
C SER A 68 -5.51 -4.09 15.20
N LEU A 69 -4.50 -4.92 14.94
CA LEU A 69 -3.94 -5.12 13.61
C LEU A 69 -4.99 -5.67 12.63
N LYS A 70 -5.18 -5.00 11.49
CA LYS A 70 -6.23 -5.33 10.52
C LYS A 70 -5.90 -4.84 9.11
N ILE A 71 -6.47 -5.56 8.15
CA ILE A 71 -6.48 -5.18 6.72
C ILE A 71 -7.94 -4.88 6.36
N ARG A 72 -8.20 -3.76 5.68
CA ARG A 72 -9.52 -3.34 5.20
C ARG A 72 -9.53 -3.29 3.68
N LEU A 73 -10.56 -3.90 3.10
CA LEU A 73 -10.90 -3.78 1.68
C LEU A 73 -12.12 -2.88 1.57
N ILE A 74 -11.96 -1.71 0.95
CA ILE A 74 -12.99 -0.67 0.90
C ILE A 74 -13.30 -0.40 -0.59
N PRO A 75 -14.36 -1.01 -1.14
CA PRO A 75 -14.79 -0.74 -2.50
C PRO A 75 -15.56 0.59 -2.57
N ASP A 76 -15.24 1.43 -3.55
CA ASP A 76 -16.02 2.60 -3.95
C ASP A 76 -16.48 2.42 -5.39
N VAL A 77 -17.74 2.04 -5.54
CA VAL A 77 -18.36 1.78 -6.85
C VAL A 77 -18.54 3.07 -7.65
N ALA A 78 -18.80 4.20 -6.98
CA ALA A 78 -19.03 5.47 -7.65
C ALA A 78 -17.72 6.03 -8.23
N ALA A 79 -16.61 5.89 -7.49
CA ALA A 79 -15.28 6.29 -7.95
C ALA A 79 -14.60 5.22 -8.84
N GLY A 80 -15.12 3.99 -8.88
CA GLY A 80 -14.50 2.86 -9.59
C GLY A 80 -13.17 2.44 -8.96
N THR A 81 -13.05 2.54 -7.64
CA THR A 81 -11.81 2.26 -6.91
C THR A 81 -11.98 1.15 -5.87
N LEU A 82 -10.88 0.50 -5.53
CA LEU A 82 -10.77 -0.40 -4.39
C LEU A 82 -9.59 0.05 -3.55
N THR A 83 -9.83 0.43 -2.31
CA THR A 83 -8.78 0.74 -1.35
C THR A 83 -8.42 -0.52 -0.55
N ILE A 84 -7.13 -0.84 -0.52
CA ILE A 84 -6.54 -1.83 0.38
C ILE A 84 -5.78 -1.02 1.43
N TRP A 85 -6.19 -1.10 2.68
CA TRP A 85 -5.61 -0.35 3.78
C TRP A 85 -5.20 -1.30 4.90
N ASP A 86 -4.03 -1.10 5.48
CA ASP A 86 -3.56 -1.78 6.69
C ASP A 86 -3.01 -0.76 7.70
N ASN A 87 -2.89 -1.20 8.96
CA ASN A 87 -2.20 -0.47 10.03
C ASN A 87 -0.90 -1.19 10.43
N GLY A 88 -0.13 -1.67 9.46
CA GLY A 88 1.17 -2.30 9.67
C GLY A 88 2.29 -1.30 9.95
N ILE A 89 3.53 -1.75 9.76
CA ILE A 89 4.74 -0.97 10.10
C ILE A 89 5.03 0.22 9.16
N GLY A 90 4.25 0.38 8.10
CA GLY A 90 4.44 1.39 7.06
C GLY A 90 3.83 2.72 7.44
#